data_AF-A0A9P0PLQ1-F1
#
_entry.id   AF-A0A9P0PLQ1-F1
#
_cell.length_a   1.000
_cell.length_b   1.000
_cell.length_c   1.000
_cell.angle_alpha   90.00
_cell.angle_beta   90.00
_cell.angle_gamma   90.00
#
_symmetry.space_group_name_H-M   'P 1'
#
loop_
_entity.id
_entity.type
_entity.pdbx_description
1 polymer ?
#
loop_
_entity_poly.entity_id
_entity_poly.type
_entity_poly.pdbx_seq_one_letter_code
_entity_poly.pdbx_strand_id
1 'polypeptide(L)'
;MLKSLYDICLTVAVTDCVSVCKYKFCKKEFRALPNHILFDFYYKMYLEKRLCLLAVEFNELDVFIRMLQVKHKRTKLLKSFQALIDHGTNVPEMLIKKYVARCNTVDSSDTNINIGLKLGTFFNESGLFHYSIIVLNITESVCKKQPRDVTTLRRLLDCYHK
;
A
#
# COMPACT_ATOMS: atom_id res chain seq x y z
N MET A 1 -18.09 12.05 23.61
CA MET A 1 -16.77 11.43 23.84
C MET A 1 -15.72 12.52 23.62
N LEU A 2 -14.92 12.84 24.63
CA LEU A 2 -13.84 13.84 24.52
C LEU A 2 -12.80 13.36 23.50
N LYS A 3 -12.44 14.20 22.53
CA LYS A 3 -11.34 13.90 21.60
C LYS A 3 -10.03 13.97 22.36
N SER A 4 -9.16 12.98 22.17
CA SER A 4 -7.81 13.04 22.74
C SER A 4 -7.01 14.18 22.10
N LEU A 5 -5.97 14.66 22.78
CA LEU A 5 -5.04 15.63 22.21
C LEU A 5 -4.43 15.11 20.89
N TYR A 6 -4.16 13.82 20.82
CA TYR A 6 -3.70 13.15 19.60
C TYR A 6 -4.72 13.29 18.45
N ASP A 7 -6.01 13.02 18.70
CA ASP A 7 -7.06 13.15 17.67
C ASP A 7 -7.22 14.59 17.16
N ILE A 8 -7.02 15.57 18.06
CA ILE A 8 -7.04 17.00 17.72
C ILE A 8 -5.85 17.31 16.80
N CYS A 9 -4.63 16.94 17.20
CA CYS A 9 -3.42 17.13 16.38
C CYS A 9 -3.53 16.45 15.01
N LEU A 10 -4.07 15.23 14.97
CA LEU A 10 -4.27 14.49 13.72
C LEU A 10 -5.26 15.19 12.79
N THR A 11 -6.33 15.76 13.35
CA THR A 11 -7.32 16.53 12.58
C THR A 11 -6.70 17.81 12.00
N VAL A 12 -5.88 18.52 12.79
CA VAL A 12 -5.16 19.71 12.32
C VAL A 12 -4.17 19.33 11.21
N ALA A 13 -3.40 18.26 11.39
CA ALA A 13 -2.45 17.76 10.41
C ALA A 13 -3.12 17.40 9.07
N VAL A 14 -4.24 16.67 9.10
CA VAL A 14 -5.00 16.34 7.89
C VAL A 14 -5.63 17.58 7.24
N THR A 15 -5.97 18.60 8.03
CA THR A 15 -6.48 19.86 7.48
C THR A 15 -5.39 20.63 6.73
N ASP A 16 -4.19 20.73 7.33
CA ASP A 16 -3.04 21.43 6.76
C ASP A 16 -2.24 20.60 5.73
N CYS A 17 -2.62 19.34 5.50
CA CYS A 17 -1.87 18.46 4.60
C CYS A 17 -1.91 18.89 3.14
N VAL A 18 -2.80 19.79 2.74
CA VAL A 18 -2.97 20.22 1.35
C VAL A 18 -2.00 21.35 1.05
N SER A 19 -1.20 21.21 0.00
CA SER A 19 -0.36 22.30 -0.48
C SER A 19 -1.20 23.45 -1.04
N VAL A 20 -0.76 24.68 -0.80
CA VAL A 20 -1.42 25.92 -1.26
C VAL A 20 -1.38 26.07 -2.79
N CYS A 21 -0.56 25.25 -3.47
CA CYS A 21 -0.42 25.27 -4.92
C CYS A 21 -1.70 24.82 -5.65
N LYS A 22 -1.90 25.34 -6.87
CA LYS A 22 -3.06 25.12 -7.77
C LYS A 22 -3.57 23.67 -7.91
N TYR A 23 -2.73 22.68 -7.58
CA TYR A 23 -3.01 21.25 -7.77
C TYR A 23 -3.32 20.46 -6.48
N LYS A 24 -3.42 21.12 -5.30
CA LYS A 24 -3.85 20.52 -4.02
C LYS A 24 -3.26 19.12 -3.77
N PHE A 25 -1.94 19.03 -3.62
CA PHE A 25 -1.28 17.75 -3.28
C PHE A 25 -1.06 17.61 -1.78
N CYS A 26 -0.95 16.37 -1.30
CA CYS A 26 -0.52 16.13 0.07
C CYS A 26 0.96 16.57 0.23
N LYS A 27 1.24 17.35 1.28
CA LYS A 27 2.60 17.65 1.75
C LYS A 27 3.34 16.34 2.01
N LYS A 28 4.39 16.07 1.23
CA LYS A 28 5.13 14.79 1.27
C LYS A 28 5.92 14.62 2.58
N GLU A 29 6.14 15.69 3.32
CA GLU A 29 6.78 15.74 4.63
C GLU A 29 6.08 14.83 5.63
N PHE A 30 4.75 14.67 5.53
CA PHE A 30 4.00 13.75 6.38
C PHE A 30 4.42 12.28 6.19
N ARG A 31 5.02 11.91 5.06
CA ARG A 31 5.56 10.56 4.85
C ARG A 31 6.71 10.23 5.81
N ALA A 32 7.37 11.22 6.42
CA ALA A 32 8.40 10.98 7.42
C ALA A 32 7.85 10.45 8.76
N LEU A 33 6.54 10.51 8.99
CA LEU A 33 5.91 10.00 10.21
C LEU A 33 6.16 8.50 10.40
N PRO A 34 6.29 8.00 11.65
CA PRO A 34 6.32 6.57 11.94
C PRO A 34 5.10 5.83 11.38
N ASN A 35 5.26 4.55 10.99
CA ASN A 35 4.22 3.81 10.26
C ASN A 35 2.85 3.80 10.95
N HIS A 36 2.80 3.68 12.28
CA HIS A 36 1.53 3.67 13.02
C HIS A 36 0.83 5.03 13.02
N ILE A 37 1.57 6.13 13.14
CA ILE A 37 1.04 7.50 13.08
C ILE A 37 0.62 7.82 11.64
N LEU A 38 1.45 7.45 10.67
CA LEU A 38 1.16 7.66 9.25
C LEU A 38 -0.12 6.91 8.83
N PHE A 39 -0.32 5.69 9.34
CA PHE A 39 -1.55 4.95 9.13
C PHE A 39 -2.77 5.70 9.68
N ASP A 40 -2.69 6.16 10.92
CA ASP A 40 -3.81 6.89 11.53
C ASP A 40 -4.10 8.19 10.76
N PHE A 41 -3.07 8.87 10.26
CA PHE A 41 -3.20 10.06 9.41
C PHE A 41 -3.94 9.76 8.10
N TYR A 42 -3.54 8.73 7.36
CA TYR A 42 -4.25 8.33 6.13
C TYR A 42 -5.65 7.77 6.40
N TYR A 43 -5.84 7.05 7.50
CA TYR A 43 -7.16 6.58 7.89
C TYR A 43 -8.08 7.75 8.28
N LYS A 44 -7.52 8.81 8.89
CA LYS A 44 -8.25 10.05 9.17
C LYS A 44 -8.65 10.77 7.87
N MET A 45 -7.78 10.82 6.85
CA MET A 45 -8.15 11.32 5.52
C MET A 45 -9.33 10.55 4.92
N TYR A 46 -9.33 9.22 5.06
CA TYR A 46 -10.46 8.38 4.65
C TYR A 46 -11.75 8.74 5.40
N LEU A 47 -11.70 8.89 6.72
CA LEU A 47 -12.86 9.28 7.53
C LEU A 47 -13.41 10.66 7.14
N GLU A 48 -12.54 11.60 6.75
CA GLU A 48 -12.90 12.93 6.25
C GLU A 48 -13.24 12.96 4.76
N LYS A 49 -13.38 11.81 4.09
CA LYS A 49 -13.73 11.69 2.66
C LYS A 49 -12.76 12.40 1.70
N ARG A 50 -11.50 12.56 2.11
CA ARG A 50 -10.42 13.11 1.26
C ARG A 50 -9.84 12.04 0.32
N LEU A 51 -10.70 11.35 -0.42
CA LEU A 51 -10.35 10.13 -1.17
C LEU A 51 -9.35 10.37 -2.30
N CYS A 52 -9.43 11.50 -3.01
CA CYS A 52 -8.45 11.83 -4.06
C CYS A 52 -7.03 11.99 -3.52
N LEU A 53 -6.87 12.65 -2.37
CA LEU A 53 -5.57 12.82 -1.71
C LEU A 53 -5.04 11.47 -1.21
N LEU A 54 -5.91 10.68 -0.60
CA LEU A 54 -5.56 9.34 -0.13
C LEU A 54 -5.14 8.43 -1.30
N ALA A 55 -5.82 8.51 -2.44
CA ALA A 55 -5.46 7.75 -3.64
C ALA A 55 -4.07 8.14 -4.16
N VAL A 56 -3.71 9.42 -4.16
CA VAL A 56 -2.36 9.87 -4.55
C VAL A 56 -1.29 9.26 -3.63
N GLU A 57 -1.56 9.20 -2.33
CA GLU A 57 -0.62 8.61 -1.37
C GLU A 57 -0.55 7.08 -1.47
N PHE A 58 -1.69 6.41 -1.63
CA PHE A 58 -1.74 4.95 -1.79
C PHE A 58 -1.22 4.48 -3.15
N ASN A 59 -1.20 5.36 -4.16
CA ASN A 59 -0.52 5.10 -5.42
C ASN A 59 1.00 5.00 -5.28
N GLU A 60 1.60 5.49 -4.19
CA GLU A 60 3.03 5.34 -3.93
C GLU A 60 3.34 3.98 -3.32
N LEU A 61 4.07 3.14 -4.06
CA LEU A 61 4.36 1.77 -3.67
C LEU A 61 5.02 1.68 -2.28
N ASP A 62 6.03 2.51 -2.01
CA ASP A 62 6.73 2.51 -0.71
C ASP A 62 5.80 2.94 0.44
N VAL A 63 4.90 3.89 0.19
CA VAL A 63 3.89 4.30 1.18
C VAL A 63 2.94 3.14 1.46
N PHE A 64 2.46 2.49 0.41
CA PHE A 64 1.50 1.40 0.55
C PHE A 64 2.12 0.18 1.25
N ILE A 65 3.36 -0.19 0.94
CA ILE A 65 4.11 -1.25 1.64
C ILE A 65 4.18 -0.95 3.14
N ARG A 66 4.40 0.31 3.53
CA ARG A 66 4.42 0.70 4.94
C ARG A 66 3.05 0.53 5.59
N MET A 67 1.96 0.80 4.88
CA MET A 67 0.61 0.55 5.37
C MET A 67 0.33 -0.95 5.60
N LEU A 68 0.84 -1.80 4.70
CA LEU A 68 0.75 -3.26 4.85
C LEU A 68 1.52 -3.79 6.07
N GLN A 69 2.52 -3.07 6.57
CA GLN A 69 3.32 -3.47 7.73
C GLN A 69 2.66 -3.16 9.07
N VAL A 70 1.61 -2.35 9.11
CA VAL A 70 0.98 -1.94 10.37
C VAL A 70 0.08 -3.05 10.91
N LYS A 71 0.53 -3.68 12.01
CA LYS A 71 -0.18 -4.78 12.67
C LYS A 71 -1.54 -4.32 13.21
N HIS A 72 -2.51 -5.24 13.24
CA HIS A 72 -3.86 -5.04 13.79
C HIS A 72 -4.69 -3.91 13.14
N LYS A 73 -4.26 -3.35 12.00
CA LYS A 73 -5.00 -2.33 11.24
C LYS A 73 -5.53 -2.85 9.91
N ARG A 74 -5.44 -4.16 9.67
CA ARG A 74 -5.74 -4.81 8.39
C ARG A 74 -7.15 -4.51 7.88
N THR A 75 -8.17 -4.68 8.73
CA THR A 75 -9.58 -4.39 8.39
C THR A 75 -9.79 -2.91 8.04
N LYS A 76 -9.11 -1.99 8.75
CA LYS A 76 -9.18 -0.56 8.47
C LYS A 76 -8.59 -0.23 7.09
N LEU A 77 -7.46 -0.86 6.76
CA LEU A 77 -6.82 -0.69 5.46
C LEU A 77 -7.70 -1.23 4.33
N LEU A 78 -8.25 -2.44 4.49
CA LEU A 78 -9.20 -3.02 3.53
C LEU A 78 -10.40 -2.09 3.31
N LYS A 79 -10.99 -1.57 4.39
CA LYS A 79 -12.14 -0.66 4.32
C LYS A 79 -11.80 0.65 3.60
N SER A 80 -10.67 1.27 3.92
CA SER A 80 -10.27 2.52 3.26
C SER A 80 -9.88 2.27 1.80
N PHE A 81 -9.27 1.13 1.49
CA PHE A 81 -8.89 0.76 0.13
C PHE A 81 -10.12 0.48 -0.74
N GLN A 82 -11.11 -0.26 -0.23
CA GLN A 82 -12.37 -0.51 -0.93
C GLN A 82 -13.06 0.80 -1.30
N ALA A 83 -13.09 1.78 -0.40
CA ALA A 83 -13.66 3.09 -0.69
C ALA A 83 -12.94 3.85 -1.83
N LEU A 84 -11.65 3.59 -2.06
CA LEU A 84 -10.93 4.14 -3.21
C LEU A 84 -11.34 3.45 -4.52
N ILE A 85 -11.60 2.13 -4.47
CA ILE A 85 -12.10 1.37 -5.62
C ILE A 85 -13.51 1.82 -5.98
N ASP A 86 -14.39 1.94 -4.98
CA ASP A 86 -15.78 2.41 -5.17
C ASP A 86 -15.82 3.85 -5.71
N HIS A 87 -14.82 4.67 -5.39
CA HIS A 87 -14.64 6.02 -5.93
C HIS A 87 -14.07 6.03 -7.37
N GLY A 88 -13.76 4.88 -7.97
CA GLY A 88 -13.27 4.76 -9.35
C GLY A 88 -11.79 5.12 -9.52
N THR A 89 -10.99 5.00 -8.47
CA THR A 89 -9.53 5.23 -8.57
C THR A 89 -8.81 4.00 -9.13
N ASN A 90 -7.67 4.22 -9.78
CA ASN A 90 -6.83 3.18 -10.40
C ASN A 90 -5.65 2.73 -9.51
N VAL A 91 -5.86 2.73 -8.19
CA VAL A 91 -4.80 2.41 -7.23
C VAL A 91 -4.20 1.01 -7.43
N PRO A 92 -4.98 -0.07 -7.64
CA PRO A 92 -4.42 -1.39 -7.89
C PRO A 92 -3.49 -1.44 -9.10
N GLU A 93 -3.91 -0.85 -10.23
CA GLU A 93 -3.12 -0.81 -11.47
C GLU A 93 -1.82 -0.02 -11.29
N MET A 94 -1.90 1.11 -10.59
CA MET A 94 -0.74 1.94 -10.33
C MET A 94 0.28 1.23 -9.43
N LEU A 95 -0.19 0.53 -8.41
CA LEU A 95 0.65 -0.27 -7.53
C LEU A 95 1.36 -1.40 -8.30
N ILE A 96 0.63 -2.12 -9.17
CA ILE A 96 1.21 -3.15 -10.03
C ILE A 96 2.27 -2.55 -10.95
N LYS A 97 1.95 -1.44 -11.63
CA LYS A 97 2.89 -0.78 -12.55
C LYS A 97 4.19 -0.37 -11.84
N LYS A 98 4.09 0.19 -10.63
CA LYS A 98 5.26 0.55 -9.83
C LYS A 98 6.00 -0.68 -9.30
N TYR A 99 5.30 -1.75 -8.95
CA TYR A 99 5.92 -3.00 -8.54
C TYR A 99 6.73 -3.64 -9.67
N VAL A 100 6.18 -3.68 -10.89
CA VAL A 100 6.91 -4.14 -12.09
C VAL A 100 8.15 -3.30 -12.33
N ALA A 101 8.03 -1.97 -12.29
CA ALA A 101 9.17 -1.08 -12.46
C ALA A 101 10.27 -1.34 -11.41
N ARG A 102 9.88 -1.57 -10.15
CA ARG A 102 10.82 -1.92 -9.06
C ARG A 102 11.49 -3.27 -9.27
N CYS A 103 10.77 -4.27 -9.78
CA CYS A 103 11.36 -5.58 -10.06
C CYS A 103 12.46 -5.54 -11.14
N ASN A 104 12.52 -4.45 -11.92
CA ASN A 104 13.54 -4.23 -12.94
C ASN A 104 14.71 -3.36 -12.45
N THR A 105 14.71 -2.89 -11.19
CA THR A 105 15.84 -2.15 -10.60
C THR A 105 16.83 -3.10 -9.91
N VAL A 106 17.97 -2.56 -9.46
CA VAL A 106 19.04 -3.31 -8.76
C VAL A 106 18.66 -3.71 -7.32
N ASP A 107 17.40 -3.51 -6.92
CA ASP A 107 16.93 -3.89 -5.60
C ASP A 107 17.05 -5.39 -5.35
N SER A 108 17.28 -5.77 -4.09
CA SER A 108 17.37 -7.18 -3.70
C SER A 108 16.11 -7.94 -4.14
N SER A 109 16.34 -9.03 -4.88
CA SER A 109 15.25 -9.91 -5.35
C SER A 109 14.40 -10.43 -4.20
N ASP A 110 15.00 -10.64 -3.03
CA ASP A 110 14.30 -11.03 -1.80
C ASP A 110 13.30 -9.98 -1.33
N THR A 111 13.69 -8.70 -1.37
CA THR A 111 12.81 -7.59 -1.01
C THR A 111 11.64 -7.51 -1.99
N ASN A 112 11.92 -7.64 -3.29
CA ASN A 112 10.89 -7.60 -4.34
C ASN A 112 9.91 -8.78 -4.22
N ILE A 113 10.39 -9.98 -3.90
CA ILE A 113 9.52 -11.14 -3.67
C ILE A 113 8.63 -10.92 -2.45
N ASN A 114 9.18 -10.47 -1.33
CA ASN A 114 8.40 -10.19 -0.12
C ASN A 114 7.33 -9.11 -0.31
N ILE A 115 7.63 -8.07 -1.10
CA ILE A 115 6.66 -7.04 -1.47
C ILE A 115 5.53 -7.66 -2.30
N GLY A 116 5.88 -8.45 -3.32
CA GLY A 116 4.93 -9.13 -4.20
C GLY A 116 3.97 -10.04 -3.44
N LEU A 117 4.49 -10.89 -2.55
CA LEU A 117 3.66 -11.77 -1.71
C LEU A 117 2.69 -10.98 -0.81
N LYS A 118 3.13 -9.86 -0.23
CA LYS A 118 2.28 -9.00 0.61
C LYS A 118 1.19 -8.29 -0.19
N LEU A 119 1.53 -7.80 -1.38
CA LEU A 119 0.57 -7.16 -2.30
C LEU A 119 -0.45 -8.18 -2.82
N GLY A 120 0.00 -9.33 -3.32
CA GLY A 120 -0.85 -10.40 -3.82
C GLY A 120 -1.82 -10.89 -2.74
N THR A 121 -1.32 -11.13 -1.52
CA THR A 121 -2.15 -11.50 -0.37
C THR A 121 -3.18 -10.41 -0.05
N PHE A 122 -2.80 -9.14 -0.09
CA PHE A 122 -3.76 -8.05 0.14
C PHE A 122 -4.85 -7.94 -0.92
N PHE A 123 -4.49 -8.05 -2.20
CA PHE A 123 -5.49 -8.05 -3.26
C PHE A 123 -6.43 -9.25 -3.19
N ASN A 124 -5.92 -10.42 -2.79
CA ASN A 124 -6.76 -11.59 -2.54
C ASN A 124 -7.77 -11.32 -1.41
N GLU A 125 -7.30 -10.82 -0.27
CA GLU A 125 -8.15 -10.46 0.88
C GLU A 125 -9.15 -9.33 0.59
N SER A 126 -8.86 -8.43 -0.36
CA SER A 126 -9.78 -7.38 -0.79
C SER A 126 -10.74 -7.83 -1.89
N GLY A 127 -10.79 -9.11 -2.25
CA GLY A 127 -11.65 -9.64 -3.32
C GLY A 127 -11.20 -9.25 -4.74
N LEU A 128 -10.00 -8.69 -4.87
CA LEU A 128 -9.39 -8.21 -6.10
C LEU A 128 -8.54 -9.31 -6.74
N PHE A 129 -9.14 -10.47 -6.98
CA PHE A 129 -8.44 -11.70 -7.41
C PHE A 129 -7.63 -11.51 -8.70
N HIS A 130 -8.17 -10.76 -9.68
CA HIS A 130 -7.45 -10.48 -10.92
C HIS A 130 -6.11 -9.77 -10.69
N TYR A 131 -6.09 -8.73 -9.85
CA TYR A 131 -4.86 -8.01 -9.50
C TYR A 131 -3.92 -8.87 -8.65
N SER A 132 -4.47 -9.73 -7.78
CA SER A 132 -3.67 -10.68 -7.00
C SER A 132 -2.88 -11.63 -7.92
N ILE A 133 -3.56 -12.26 -8.87
CA ILE A 133 -2.95 -13.18 -9.85
C ILE A 133 -1.85 -12.48 -10.64
N ILE A 134 -2.10 -11.25 -11.12
CA ILE A 134 -1.09 -10.48 -11.86
C ILE A 134 0.17 -10.28 -11.02
N VAL A 135 0.03 -9.81 -9.77
CA VAL A 135 1.18 -9.60 -8.88
C VAL A 135 1.92 -10.91 -8.63
N LEU A 136 1.21 -11.99 -8.32
CA LEU A 136 1.82 -13.28 -7.99
C LEU A 136 2.57 -13.87 -9.18
N ASN A 137 2.07 -13.74 -10.41
CA ASN A 137 2.77 -14.16 -11.63
C ASN A 137 4.07 -13.36 -11.85
N ILE A 138 4.06 -12.05 -11.56
CA ILE A 138 5.27 -11.23 -11.60
C ILE A 138 6.25 -11.70 -10.53
N THR A 139 5.78 -11.92 -9.30
CA THR A 139 6.59 -12.41 -8.19
C THR A 139 7.22 -13.77 -8.47
N GLU A 140 6.44 -14.70 -9.04
CA GLU A 140 6.90 -16.01 -9.49
C GLU A 140 8.03 -15.88 -10.52
N SER A 141 7.88 -14.96 -11.48
CA SER A 141 8.91 -14.68 -12.48
C SER A 141 10.21 -14.16 -11.87
N VAL A 142 10.13 -13.39 -10.77
CA VAL A 142 11.31 -12.96 -9.99
C VAL A 142 11.92 -14.13 -9.23
N CYS A 143 11.10 -14.97 -8.58
CA CYS A 143 11.55 -16.18 -7.89
C CYS A 143 12.32 -17.12 -8.83
N LYS A 144 11.80 -17.38 -10.03
CA LYS A 144 12.42 -18.29 -11.01
C LYS A 144 13.79 -17.82 -11.53
N LYS A 145 14.12 -16.53 -11.41
CA LYS A 145 15.44 -15.99 -11.76
C LYS A 145 16.49 -16.23 -10.67
N GLN A 146 16.08 -16.62 -9.46
CA GLN A 146 17.00 -16.92 -8.36
C GLN A 146 17.59 -18.33 -8.51
N PRO A 147 18.77 -18.60 -7.90
CA PRO A 147 19.29 -19.95 -7.78
C PRO A 147 18.25 -20.89 -7.19
N ARG A 148 18.12 -22.08 -7.77
CA ARG A 148 17.11 -23.05 -7.34
C ARG A 148 17.53 -23.71 -6.03
N ASP A 149 17.17 -23.08 -4.92
CA ASP A 149 17.43 -23.54 -3.55
C ASP A 149 16.12 -23.74 -2.75
N VAL A 150 16.24 -24.24 -1.52
CA VAL A 150 15.09 -24.46 -0.62
C VAL A 150 14.32 -23.15 -0.37
N THR A 151 15.01 -22.02 -0.27
CA THR A 151 14.41 -20.70 -0.06
C THR A 151 13.49 -20.32 -1.21
N THR A 152 13.97 -20.50 -2.44
CA THR A 152 13.23 -20.20 -3.67
C THR A 152 12.04 -21.13 -3.83
N LEU A 153 12.19 -22.43 -3.52
CA LEU A 153 11.08 -23.38 -3.55
C LEU A 153 9.99 -23.02 -2.53
N ARG A 154 10.35 -22.62 -1.30
CA ARG A 154 9.38 -22.15 -0.29
C ARG A 154 8.60 -20.93 -0.77
N ARG A 155 9.27 -19.96 -1.39
CA ARG A 155 8.63 -18.75 -1.94
C ARG A 155 7.71 -19.05 -3.11
N LEU A 156 8.06 -20.02 -3.96
CA LEU A 156 7.18 -20.49 -5.03
C LEU A 156 5.93 -21.16 -4.48
N LEU A 157 6.05 -21.98 -3.43
CA LEU A 157 4.89 -22.55 -2.74
C LEU A 157 3.99 -21.45 -2.16
N ASP A 158 4.57 -20.40 -1.56
CA ASP A 158 3.81 -19.25 -1.08
C ASP A 158 3.08 -18.52 -2.21
N CYS A 159 3.65 -18.45 -3.42
CA CYS A 159 2.97 -17.85 -4.58
C CYS A 159 1.74 -18.68 -5.01
N TYR A 160 1.86 -20.01 -5.04
CA TYR A 160 0.79 -20.89 -5.54
C TYR A 160 -0.29 -21.22 -4.51
N HIS A 161 -0.03 -21.04 -3.22
CA HIS A 161 -1.01 -21.30 -2.17
C HIS A 161 -2.08 -20.18 -2.05
N LYS A 162 -1.76 -18.98 -2.51
CA LYS A 162 -2.62 -17.79 -2.38
C LYS A 162 -3.69 -17.73 -3.45
#